data_AF-A0A423UKM2-F1
#
_entry.id   AF-A0A423UKM2-F1
#
_cell.length_a   1.000
_cell.length_b   1.000
_cell.length_c   1.000
_cell.angle_alpha   90.00
_cell.angle_beta   90.00
_cell.angle_gamma   90.00
#
_symmetry.space_group_name_H-M   'P 1'
#
loop_
_entity.id
_entity.type
_entity.pdbx_description
1 polymer ?
#
loop_
_entity_poly.entity_id
_entity_poly.type
_entity_poly.pdbx_seq_one_letter_code
_entity_poly.pdbx_strand_id
1 'polypeptide(L)'
;MAKRGGFPGGGGMGNMGAMMKQAQKMQAELAKAQDEIKDMEYEATAGGGMVKVVATGDMAIKSIVIDPEAVDPEDVDMLQDMVLAAVNEALRGMSEVSAQRLNSVTGGMNIPGLM
;
A
#
# COMPACT_ATOMS: atom_id res chain seq x y z
N MET A 1 25.37 -52.18 37.20
CA MET A 1 25.83 -50.78 37.44
C MET A 1 25.15 -49.87 36.43
N ALA A 2 24.36 -48.91 36.92
CA ALA A 2 23.65 -47.92 36.11
C ALA A 2 24.33 -46.55 36.24
N LYS A 3 24.45 -45.81 35.12
CA LYS A 3 24.71 -44.36 35.02
C LYS A 3 24.25 -43.96 33.60
N ARG A 4 23.12 -43.25 33.40
CA ARG A 4 22.88 -41.80 33.62
C ARG A 4 23.97 -40.97 32.92
N GLY A 5 23.71 -40.09 31.96
CA GLY A 5 22.48 -39.54 31.40
C GLY A 5 22.83 -38.23 30.67
N GLY A 6 21.88 -37.69 29.90
CA GLY A 6 21.88 -36.27 29.50
C GLY A 6 22.02 -36.02 27.99
N PHE A 7 20.88 -35.93 27.30
CA PHE A 7 20.79 -35.24 26.01
C PHE A 7 20.73 -33.71 26.26
N PRO A 8 21.57 -32.89 25.60
CA PRO A 8 21.48 -31.44 25.69
C PRO A 8 20.44 -30.92 24.68
N GLY A 9 19.17 -30.82 25.10
CA GLY A 9 18.09 -30.17 24.35
C GLY A 9 17.62 -28.91 25.07
N GLY A 10 18.29 -27.77 24.87
CA GLY A 10 17.98 -26.53 25.60
C GLY A 10 18.13 -25.20 24.83
N GLY A 11 18.39 -25.23 23.52
CA GLY A 11 18.65 -24.01 22.72
C GLY A 11 17.42 -23.36 22.06
N GLY A 12 16.24 -23.98 22.10
CA GLY A 12 15.09 -23.56 21.27
C GLY A 12 14.15 -22.51 21.87
N MET A 13 14.03 -22.42 23.20
CA MET A 13 12.99 -21.60 23.86
C MET A 13 13.30 -20.09 23.88
N GLY A 14 14.56 -19.70 24.02
CA GLY A 14 14.94 -18.28 24.01
C GLY A 14 14.76 -17.61 22.64
N ASN A 15 15.05 -18.36 21.56
CA ASN A 15 14.91 -17.89 20.18
C ASN A 15 13.43 -17.73 19.79
N MET A 16 12.56 -18.62 20.27
CA MET A 16 11.12 -18.57 20.01
C MET A 16 10.45 -17.38 20.72
N GLY A 17 10.87 -17.02 21.94
CA GLY A 17 10.34 -15.85 22.65
C GLY A 17 10.68 -14.52 21.99
N ALA A 18 11.89 -14.38 21.44
CA ALA A 18 12.30 -13.20 20.68
C ALA A 18 11.52 -13.08 19.36
N MET A 19 11.32 -14.21 18.67
CA MET A 19 10.54 -14.28 17.43
C MET A 19 9.08 -13.87 17.65
N MET A 20 8.44 -14.33 18.72
CA MET A 20 7.05 -13.95 19.04
C MET A 20 6.88 -12.46 19.32
N LYS A 21 7.82 -11.84 20.03
CA LYS A 21 7.80 -10.38 20.27
C LYS A 21 7.97 -9.58 18.97
N GLN A 22 8.84 -10.04 18.08
CA GLN A 22 9.02 -9.42 16.77
C GLN A 22 7.77 -9.55 15.90
N ALA A 23 7.11 -10.71 15.91
CA ALA A 23 5.85 -10.93 15.20
C ALA A 23 4.72 -10.03 15.74
N GLN A 24 4.60 -9.88 17.07
CA GLN A 24 3.62 -8.97 17.68
C GLN A 24 3.87 -7.50 17.28
N LYS A 25 5.14 -7.07 17.29
CA LYS A 25 5.50 -5.71 16.86
C LYS A 25 5.14 -5.48 15.39
N MET A 26 5.49 -6.42 14.52
CA MET A 26 5.16 -6.37 13.09
C MET A 26 3.64 -6.32 12.86
N GLN A 27 2.85 -7.11 13.61
CA GLN A 27 1.39 -7.08 13.50
C GLN A 27 0.82 -5.71 13.86
N ALA A 28 1.34 -5.07 14.91
CA ALA A 28 0.93 -3.71 15.30
C ALA A 28 1.34 -2.66 14.25
N GLU A 29 2.55 -2.75 13.71
CA GLU A 29 3.03 -1.85 12.65
C GLU A 29 2.25 -2.01 11.35
N LEU A 30 1.84 -3.25 11.00
CA LEU A 30 0.98 -3.52 9.85
C LEU A 30 -0.42 -2.93 10.00
N ALA A 31 -1.03 -3.07 11.19
CA ALA A 31 -2.33 -2.45 11.45
C ALA A 31 -2.25 -0.93 11.33
N LYS A 32 -1.21 -0.32 11.91
CA LYS A 32 -0.95 1.12 11.79
C LYS A 32 -0.74 1.56 10.34
N ALA A 33 0.02 0.79 9.56
CA ALA A 33 0.25 1.10 8.15
C ALA A 33 -1.03 0.98 7.32
N GLN A 34 -1.88 -0.01 7.58
CA GLN A 34 -3.18 -0.12 6.92
C GLN A 34 -4.08 1.07 7.23
N ASP A 35 -4.09 1.56 8.48
CA ASP A 35 -4.86 2.75 8.83
C ASP A 35 -4.28 4.01 8.18
N GLU A 36 -2.96 4.17 8.16
CA GLU A 36 -2.31 5.30 7.48
C GLU A 36 -2.59 5.29 5.97
N ILE A 37 -2.56 4.12 5.31
CA ILE A 37 -2.83 3.99 3.86
C ILE A 37 -4.20 4.57 3.50
N LYS A 38 -5.23 4.36 4.33
CA LYS A 38 -6.59 4.88 4.06
C LYS A 38 -6.61 6.40 3.89
N ASP A 39 -5.79 7.10 4.67
CA ASP A 39 -5.69 8.56 4.65
C ASP A 39 -4.65 9.08 3.66
N MET A 40 -3.89 8.20 2.99
CA MET A 40 -2.95 8.60 1.95
C MET A 40 -3.68 9.02 0.68
N GLU A 41 -3.09 9.99 -0.01
CA GLU A 41 -3.59 10.51 -1.27
C GLU A 41 -2.50 10.43 -2.33
N TYR A 42 -2.91 10.10 -3.55
CA TYR A 42 -2.06 10.16 -4.73
C TYR A 42 -2.74 11.01 -5.81
N GLU A 43 -2.00 12.00 -6.30
CA GLU A 43 -2.45 12.88 -7.37
C GLU A 43 -1.84 12.43 -8.70
N ALA A 44 -2.69 12.30 -9.72
CA ALA A 44 -2.26 12.11 -11.10
C ALA A 44 -2.88 13.18 -12.00
N THR A 45 -2.21 13.45 -13.13
CA THR A 45 -2.67 14.41 -14.12
C THR A 45 -2.62 13.84 -15.54
N ALA A 46 -3.43 14.41 -16.42
CA ALA A 46 -3.42 14.14 -17.85
C ALA A 46 -3.59 15.44 -18.64
N GLY A 47 -3.30 15.41 -19.95
CA GLY A 47 -3.47 16.57 -20.82
C GLY A 47 -2.62 17.78 -20.42
N GLY A 48 -1.35 17.55 -20.04
CA GLY A 48 -0.47 18.64 -19.60
C GLY A 48 -0.85 19.29 -18.27
N GLY A 49 -1.71 18.65 -17.47
CA GLY A 49 -2.18 19.18 -16.19
C GLY A 49 -3.61 19.71 -16.22
N MET A 50 -4.27 19.72 -17.37
CA MET A 50 -5.64 20.19 -17.51
C MET A 50 -6.65 19.31 -16.75
N VAL A 51 -6.39 18.01 -16.64
CA VAL A 51 -7.18 17.13 -15.76
C VAL A 51 -6.30 16.65 -14.62
N LYS A 52 -6.77 16.83 -13.39
CA LYS A 52 -6.13 16.38 -12.15
C LYS A 52 -7.10 15.51 -11.37
N VAL A 53 -6.63 14.36 -10.90
CA VAL A 53 -7.40 13.39 -10.12
C VAL A 53 -6.64 13.02 -8.86
N VAL A 54 -7.34 13.01 -7.72
CA VAL A 54 -6.79 12.52 -6.44
C VAL A 54 -7.48 11.23 -6.05
N ALA A 55 -6.71 10.17 -5.84
CA ALA A 55 -7.17 8.90 -5.31
C ALA A 55 -6.72 8.71 -3.86
N THR A 56 -7.51 7.99 -3.07
CA THR A 56 -7.23 7.63 -1.67
C THR A 56 -6.89 6.15 -1.53
N GLY A 57 -6.22 5.76 -0.45
CA GLY A 57 -5.77 4.37 -0.26
C GLY A 57 -6.87 3.33 -0.01
N ASP A 58 -8.12 3.75 0.10
CA ASP A 58 -9.32 2.88 -0.01
C ASP A 58 -9.71 2.59 -1.47
N MET A 59 -8.89 3.00 -2.43
CA MET A 59 -9.12 2.91 -3.88
C MET A 59 -10.35 3.70 -4.34
N ALA A 60 -10.68 4.80 -3.66
CA ALA A 60 -11.70 5.75 -4.07
C ALA A 60 -11.08 6.99 -4.75
N ILE A 61 -11.88 7.66 -5.59
CA ILE A 61 -11.54 8.97 -6.15
C ILE A 61 -12.08 10.04 -5.21
N LYS A 62 -11.17 10.84 -4.64
CA LYS A 62 -11.50 11.93 -3.72
C LYS A 62 -11.88 13.21 -4.47
N SER A 63 -11.19 13.54 -5.55
CA SER A 63 -11.48 14.73 -6.34
C SER A 63 -11.06 14.58 -7.80
N ILE A 64 -11.77 15.33 -8.66
CA ILE A 64 -11.42 15.55 -10.06
C ILE A 64 -11.52 17.05 -10.30
N VAL A 65 -10.46 17.65 -10.84
CA VAL A 65 -10.41 19.04 -11.26
C VAL A 65 -10.11 19.07 -12.76
N ILE A 66 -10.93 19.81 -13.49
CA ILE A 66 -10.83 19.96 -14.95
C ILE A 66 -10.66 21.45 -15.23
N ASP A 67 -9.59 21.81 -15.93
CA ASP A 67 -9.35 23.15 -16.42
C ASP A 67 -10.40 23.50 -17.49
N PRO A 68 -11.01 24.70 -17.46
CA PRO A 68 -11.95 25.13 -18.50
C PRO A 68 -11.41 24.99 -19.93
N GLU A 69 -10.09 25.11 -20.14
CA GLU A 69 -9.46 24.94 -21.46
C GLU A 69 -9.60 23.52 -22.02
N ALA A 70 -9.80 22.52 -21.16
CA ALA A 70 -10.07 21.14 -21.59
C ALA A 70 -11.54 20.87 -21.95
N VAL A 71 -12.44 21.85 -21.79
CA VAL A 71 -13.87 21.69 -22.03
C VAL A 71 -14.25 22.32 -23.37
N ASP A 72 -14.05 21.55 -24.43
CA ASP A 72 -14.52 21.89 -25.78
C ASP A 72 -15.78 21.08 -26.14
N PRO A 73 -16.95 21.72 -26.33
CA PRO A 73 -18.17 21.04 -26.78
C PRO A 73 -18.04 20.37 -28.16
N GLU A 74 -17.10 20.81 -28.99
CA GLU A 74 -16.85 20.23 -30.31
C GLU A 74 -15.89 19.01 -30.24
N ASP A 75 -15.17 18.84 -29.12
CA ASP A 75 -14.21 17.75 -28.89
C ASP A 75 -14.31 17.16 -27.48
N VAL A 76 -15.48 16.60 -27.16
CA VAL A 76 -15.73 15.95 -25.87
C VAL A 76 -14.90 14.66 -25.70
N ASP A 77 -14.53 14.02 -26.81
CA ASP A 77 -13.76 12.77 -26.81
C ASP A 77 -12.36 13.00 -26.21
N MET A 78 -11.71 14.12 -26.52
CA MET A 78 -10.43 14.48 -25.90
C MET A 78 -10.56 14.61 -24.37
N LEU A 79 -11.63 15.25 -23.87
CA LEU A 79 -11.86 15.38 -22.43
C LEU A 79 -12.06 14.02 -21.76
N GLN A 80 -12.84 13.13 -22.40
CA GLN A 80 -13.06 11.77 -21.90
C GLN A 80 -11.74 10.99 -21.80
N ASP A 81 -10.88 11.08 -22.80
CA ASP A 81 -9.57 10.42 -22.81
C ASP A 81 -8.65 10.93 -21.70
N MET A 82 -8.64 12.25 -21.46
CA MET A 82 -7.85 12.84 -20.37
C MET A 82 -8.35 12.39 -19.00
N VAL A 83 -9.67 12.38 -18.78
CA VAL A 83 -10.27 11.88 -17.53
C VAL A 83 -9.95 10.40 -17.33
N LEU A 84 -10.12 9.58 -18.36
CA LEU A 84 -9.80 8.15 -18.32
C LEU A 84 -8.34 7.92 -17.96
N ALA A 85 -7.42 8.64 -18.59
CA ALA A 85 -5.99 8.53 -18.33
C ALA A 85 -5.65 8.91 -16.89
N ALA A 86 -6.13 10.08 -16.42
CA ALA A 86 -5.81 10.58 -15.08
C ALA A 86 -6.40 9.70 -13.97
N VAL A 87 -7.65 9.22 -14.11
CA VAL A 87 -8.29 8.33 -13.13
C VAL A 87 -7.54 7.02 -13.00
N ASN A 88 -7.24 6.36 -14.12
CA ASN A 88 -6.52 5.09 -14.08
C ASN A 88 -5.11 5.25 -13.53
N GLU A 89 -4.43 6.35 -13.84
CA GLU A 89 -3.11 6.66 -13.29
C GLU A 89 -3.16 6.93 -11.79
N ALA A 90 -4.16 7.67 -11.30
CA ALA A 90 -4.33 7.93 -9.87
C ALA A 90 -4.51 6.63 -9.09
N LEU A 91 -5.35 5.71 -9.60
CA LEU A 91 -5.59 4.41 -8.96
C LEU A 91 -4.35 3.51 -9.01
N ARG A 92 -3.63 3.45 -10.13
CA ARG A 92 -2.37 2.69 -10.24
C ARG A 92 -1.32 3.23 -9.26
N GLY A 93 -1.10 4.54 -9.26
CA GLY A 93 -0.14 5.17 -8.35
C GLY A 93 -0.49 4.97 -6.88
N MET A 94 -1.77 5.07 -6.51
CA MET A 94 -2.20 4.78 -5.14
C MET A 94 -2.00 3.31 -4.75
N SER A 95 -2.22 2.37 -5.67
CA SER A 95 -1.92 0.95 -5.43
C SER A 95 -0.41 0.73 -5.20
N GLU A 96 0.45 1.41 -5.95
CA GLU A 96 1.91 1.33 -5.79
C GLU A 96 2.36 1.94 -4.46
N VAL A 97 1.85 3.12 -4.11
CA VAL A 97 2.14 3.78 -2.82
C VAL A 97 1.71 2.90 -1.64
N SER A 98 0.54 2.27 -1.73
CA SER A 98 0.04 1.35 -0.70
C SER A 98 0.95 0.12 -0.56
N ALA A 99 1.35 -0.48 -1.69
CA ALA A 99 2.26 -1.62 -1.70
C ALA A 99 3.64 -1.25 -1.13
N GLN A 100 4.18 -0.07 -1.48
CA GLN A 100 5.44 0.43 -0.92
C GLN A 100 5.35 0.65 0.59
N ARG A 101 4.23 1.20 1.09
CA ARG A 101 4.02 1.40 2.53
C ARG A 101 4.03 0.07 3.27
N LEU A 102 3.30 -0.93 2.78
CA LEU A 102 3.28 -2.27 3.38
C LEU A 102 4.65 -2.97 3.29
N ASN A 103 5.35 -2.83 2.16
CA ASN A 103 6.69 -3.38 1.98
C ASN A 103 7.68 -2.78 2.99
N SER A 104 7.61 -1.47 3.25
CA SER A 104 8.46 -0.79 4.23
C SER A 104 8.32 -1.33 5.66
N VAL A 105 7.13 -1.85 6.00
CA VAL A 105 6.85 -2.44 7.32
C VAL A 105 7.26 -3.92 7.39
N THR A 106 7.01 -4.66 6.31
CA THR A 106 7.35 -6.10 6.24
C THR A 106 8.83 -6.36 5.94
N GLY A 107 9.57 -5.33 5.50
CA GLY A 107 10.96 -5.46 5.10
C GLY A 107 11.15 -6.31 3.84
N GLY A 108 10.18 -6.29 2.92
CA GLY A 108 10.20 -7.11 1.69
C GLY A 108 9.82 -8.57 1.88
N MET A 109 9.39 -8.98 3.07
CA MET A 109 8.85 -10.32 3.29
C MET A 109 7.41 -10.40 2.81
N ASN A 110 7.14 -11.28 1.84
CA ASN A 110 5.77 -11.68 1.51
C ASN A 110 5.20 -12.47 2.69
N ILE A 111 4.38 -11.83 3.52
CA ILE A 111 3.72 -12.49 4.65
C ILE A 111 2.55 -13.31 4.11
N PRO A 112 2.54 -14.64 4.29
CA PRO A 112 1.42 -15.48 3.86
C PRO A 112 0.14 -15.06 4.58
N GLY A 113 -0.92 -14.75 3.82
CA GLY A 113 -2.25 -14.40 4.35
C GLY A 113 -2.66 -12.92 4.27
N LEU A 114 -1.91 -12.06 3.55
CA LEU A 114 -2.27 -10.65 3.28
C LEU A 114 -2.72 -10.40 1.82
N MET A 115 -3.40 -11.37 1.20
CA MET A 115 -4.13 -11.19 -0.06
C MET A 115 -5.57 -11.66 0.10
#